data_AF-A0A9D5JMX9-F1
#
_entry.id   AF-A0A9D5JMX9-F1
#
_cell.length_a   1.000
_cell.length_b   1.000
_cell.length_c   1.000
_cell.angle_alpha   90.00
_cell.angle_beta   90.00
_cell.angle_gamma   90.00
#
_symmetry.space_group_name_H-M   'P 1'
#
loop_
_entity.id
_entity.type
_entity.pdbx_description
1 polymer ?
#
loop_
_entity_poly.entity_id
_entity_poly.type
_entity_poly.pdbx_seq_one_letter_code
_entity_poly.pdbx_strand_id
1 'polypeptide(L)' 'MPNGNRMNLNVRRVPKNPDLFEFTISAPLLRVQFHLPRNIVNELRISLEKLLLGKKK' A
#
# COMPACT_ATOMS: atom_id res chain seq x y z
N MET A 1 -9.69 -25.00 6.11
CA MET A 1 -8.63 -25.05 5.06
C MET A 1 -7.77 -23.81 5.22
N PRO A 2 -6.43 -23.90 5.37
CA PRO A 2 -5.62 -22.69 5.45
C PRO A 2 -5.55 -22.08 4.04
N ASN A 3 -6.05 -20.86 3.88
CA ASN A 3 -5.98 -20.07 2.66
C ASN A 3 -4.53 -19.64 2.39
N GLY A 4 -3.68 -20.60 2.03
CA GLY A 4 -2.23 -20.52 2.14
C GLY A 4 -1.48 -19.68 1.11
N ASN A 5 -2.12 -18.74 0.39
CA ASN A 5 -1.40 -17.92 -0.61
C ASN A 5 -1.94 -16.50 -0.83
N ARG A 6 -2.80 -15.97 0.06
CA ARG A 6 -3.32 -14.60 -0.07
C ARG A 6 -2.33 -13.59 0.52
N MET A 7 -1.73 -12.78 -0.35
CA MET A 7 -1.07 -11.53 0.04
C MET A 7 -2.14 -10.54 0.53
N ASN A 8 -1.93 -9.96 1.69
CA ASN A 8 -2.78 -8.94 2.29
C ASN A 8 -2.00 -7.63 2.39
N LEU A 9 -2.61 -6.54 1.92
CA LEU A 9 -2.08 -5.19 2.04
C LEU A 9 -2.97 -4.40 3.00
N ASN A 10 -2.40 -3.92 4.09
CA ASN A 10 -3.05 -3.02 5.01
C ASN A 10 -2.37 -1.65 4.98
N VAL A 11 -3.17 -0.59 4.91
CA VAL A 11 -2.69 0.80 4.88
C VAL A 11 -3.40 1.57 5.98
N ARG A 12 -2.64 2.26 6.84
CA ARG A 12 -3.20 3.12 7.89
C ARG A 12 -2.43 4.42 8.01
N ARG A 13 -3.08 5.46 8.52
CA ARG A 13 -2.41 6.71 8.93
C ARG A 13 -1.70 6.49 10.26
N VAL A 14 -0.53 7.09 10.43
CA VAL A 14 0.19 7.03 11.71
C VAL A 14 -0.47 8.01 12.70
N PRO A 15 -1.01 7.56 13.85
CA PRO A 15 -1.81 8.41 14.73
C PRO A 15 -1.10 9.65 15.27
N LYS A 16 0.23 9.57 15.42
CA LYS A 16 1.08 10.65 15.96
C LYS A 16 1.72 11.52 14.86
N ASN A 17 1.60 11.12 13.59
CA ASN A 17 2.17 11.86 12.47
C ASN A 17 1.23 11.74 11.25
N PRO A 18 0.36 12.73 11.01
CA PRO A 18 -0.64 12.66 9.94
C PRO A 18 -0.03 12.69 8.54
N ASP A 19 1.23 13.10 8.40
CA ASP A 19 1.96 13.11 7.13
C ASP A 19 2.65 11.78 6.82
N LEU A 20 2.54 10.78 7.69
CA LEU A 20 3.05 9.43 7.47
C LEU A 20 1.92 8.41 7.37
N PHE A 21 2.09 7.50 6.42
CA PHE A 21 1.23 6.32 6.24
C PHE A 21 2.06 5.08 6.50
N GLU A 22 1.46 4.12 7.21
CA GLU A 22 2.04 2.82 7.42
C GLU A 22 1.43 1.80 6.48
N PHE A 23 2.30 1.09 5.76
CA PHE A 23 1.97 0.01 4.88
C PHE A 23 2.43 -1.29 5.54
N THR A 24 1.53 -2.26 5.63
CA THR A 24 1.85 -3.62 6.07
C THR A 24 1.46 -4.59 4.98
N ILE A 25 2.47 -5.29 4.45
CA ILE A 25 2.30 -6.38 3.50
C ILE A 25 2.48 -7.68 4.26
N SER A 26 1.45 -8.51 4.27
CA SER A 26 1.47 -9.82 4.91
C SER A 26 1.23 -10.91 3.87
N ALA A 27 2.16 -11.84 3.75
CA ALA A 27 2.07 -13.07 2.98
C ALA A 27 2.43 -14.25 3.91
N PRO A 28 2.13 -15.50 3.54
CA PRO A 28 2.33 -16.66 4.42
C PRO A 28 3.75 -16.78 5.02
N LEU A 29 4.76 -16.32 4.28
CA LEU A 29 6.18 -16.42 4.69
C LEU A 29 6.84 -15.05 4.89
N LEU A 30 6.12 -13.95 4.68
CA LEU A 30 6.72 -12.63 4.66
C LEU A 30 5.79 -11.59 5.25
N ARG A 31 6.29 -10.84 6.23
CA ARG A 31 5.63 -9.63 6.73
C ARG A 31 6.59 -8.46 6.58
N VAL A 32 6.22 -7.48 5.77
CA VAL A 32 7.00 -6.25 5.59
C VAL A 32 6.15 -5.08 6.06
N GLN A 33 6.75 -4.20 6.87
CA GLN A 33 6.13 -2.99 7.35
C GLN A 33 7.06 -1.81 7.07
N PHE A 34 6.51 -0.73 6.51
CA PHE A 34 7.27 0.48 6.23
C PHE A 34 6.37 1.71 6.26
N HIS A 35 6.97 2.87 6.47
CA HIS A 35 6.29 4.16 6.47
C HIS A 35 6.58 4.90 5.17
N LEU A 36 5.53 5.42 4.55
CA LEU A 36 5.66 6.32 3.41
C LEU A 36 5.11 7.71 3.77
N PRO A 37 5.84 8.78 3.44
CA PRO A 37 5.34 10.14 3.51
C PRO A 37 4.15 10.38 2.58
N ARG A 38 3.25 11.28 2.99
CA ARG A 38 2.01 11.61 2.29
C ARG A 38 2.24 12.07 0.85
N ASN A 39 3.30 12.85 0.60
CA ASN A 39 3.65 13.27 -0.76
C ASN A 39 3.98 12.07 -1.66
N ILE A 40 4.75 11.10 -1.16
CA ILE A 40 5.08 9.86 -1.90
C ILE A 40 3.82 9.02 -2.14
N VAL A 41 2.93 8.91 -1.15
CA VAL A 41 1.65 8.19 -1.32
C VAL A 41 0.78 8.85 -2.38
N ASN A 42 0.74 10.18 -2.43
CA ASN A 42 -0.02 10.92 -3.45
C ASN A 42 0.57 10.72 -4.86
N GLU A 43 1.90 10.75 -5.01
CA GLU A 43 2.55 10.47 -6.29
C GLU A 43 2.29 9.03 -6.76
N LEU A 44 2.31 8.07 -5.82
CA LEU A 44 1.97 6.68 -6.10
C LEU A 44 0.53 6.55 -6.61
N ARG A 45 -0.41 7.24 -5.95
CA ARG A 45 -1.83 7.29 -6.37
C ARG A 45 -1.95 7.81 -7.80
N ILE A 46 -1.36 8.97 -8.09
CA ILE A 46 -1.43 9.60 -9.42
C ILE A 46 -0.82 8.67 -10.48
N SER A 47 0.30 8.02 -10.17
CA SER A 47 0.96 7.08 -11.07
C SER A 47 0.08 5.85 -11.36
N LEU A 48 -0.57 5.30 -10.33
CA LEU A 48 -1.51 4.18 -10.48
C LEU A 48 -2.76 4.59 -11.25
N GLU A 49 -3.33 5.76 -10.98
CA GLU A 49 -4.47 6.29 -11.72
C GLU A 49 -4.14 6.44 -13.20
N LYS A 50 -2.97 7.01 -13.55
CA LYS A 50 -2.51 7.09 -14.94
C LYS A 50 -2.31 5.72 -15.59
N LEU A 51 -1.73 4.76 -14.88
CA LEU A 51 -1.52 3.40 -15.39
C LEU A 51 -2.86 2.67 -15.67
N LEU A 52 -3.81 2.79 -14.75
CA LEU A 52 -5.12 2.13 -14.83
C LEU A 52 -6.05 2.81 -15.85
N LEU A 53 -6.01 4.14 -15.96
CA LEU A 53 -6.77 4.90 -16.94
C LEU A 53 -6.13 4.81 -18.34
N GLY A 54 -4.80 4.72 -18.43
CA GLY A 54 -4.07 4.53 -19.69
C GLY A 54 -4.29 3.17 -20.34
N LYS A 55 -4.67 2.14 -19.56
CA LYS A 55 -5.05 0.82 -20.07
C LYS A 55 -6.49 0.73 -20.63
N LYS A 56 -7.27 1.81 -20.56
CA LYS A 56 -8.67 1.85 -21.02
C LYS A 56 -8.85 2.36 -22.46
N LYS A 57 -7.81 2.37 -23.30
CA LYS A 57 -7.91 2.81 -24.70
C LYS A 57 -7.31 1.80 -25.67
#